data_AF-A0A7S1E3V8-F1
#
_entry.id   AF-A0A7S1E3V8-F1
#
_cell.length_a   1.000
_cell.length_b   1.000
_cell.length_c   1.000
_cell.angle_alpha   90.00
_cell.angle_beta   90.00
_cell.angle_gamma   90.00
#
_symmetry.space_group_name_H-M   'P 1'
#
loop_
_entity.id
_entity.type
_entity.pdbx_description
1 polymer ?
#
loop_
_entity_poly.entity_id
_entity_poly.type
_entity_poly.pdbx_seq_one_letter_code
_entity_poly.pdbx_strand_id
1 'polypeptide(L)'
;GDVDLDDGADLARATGYADSGSLLTTELSHVYQLSGFADPVYAEAFVTVHDYDIVLEILLINRTPNTLANLTVELSTMGDMKIVERPQPQTLGPLDQATIRASIKVSSTETGHIFGTIVYDDTSTMEKGYINLNDIHMDIMDYIRPATCTDEAFRSMWAEFEWENKVAISTSIPGLIEFLKHIVKSTNMCCLTPHDEEEKGSFLAANLYARSVFGEDALVNVSVEKKDDNDGKLAGYIRIRSKTQGIALSLVDRITTVQ
;
A
#
# COMPACT_ATOMS: atom_id res chain seq x y z
N GLY A 1 4.78 23.70 -37.41
CA GLY A 1 3.66 23.81 -36.47
C GLY A 1 3.55 22.47 -35.84
N ASP A 2 4.17 22.33 -34.67
CA ASP A 2 4.07 21.12 -33.86
C ASP A 2 2.67 21.10 -33.25
N VAL A 3 1.96 20.01 -33.45
CA VAL A 3 0.67 19.77 -32.80
C VAL A 3 1.03 18.99 -31.54
N ASP A 4 1.19 19.71 -30.43
CA ASP A 4 1.23 19.10 -29.10
C ASP A 4 -0.12 18.41 -28.88
N LEU A 5 -0.12 17.08 -29.01
CA LEU A 5 -1.25 16.23 -28.65
C LEU A 5 -1.30 16.17 -27.12
N ASP A 6 -2.11 17.05 -26.54
CA ASP A 6 -2.44 17.02 -25.11
C ASP A 6 -3.48 15.92 -24.86
N ASP A 7 -2.99 14.67 -24.86
CA ASP A 7 -3.80 13.47 -24.61
C ASP A 7 -4.57 13.54 -23.27
N GLY A 8 -4.08 14.34 -22.32
CA GLY A 8 -4.73 14.53 -21.02
C GLY A 8 -6.02 15.36 -21.11
N ALA A 9 -6.00 16.43 -21.88
CA ALA A 9 -7.18 17.30 -22.06
C ALA A 9 -8.28 16.63 -22.90
N ASP A 10 -7.90 15.88 -23.93
CA ASP A 10 -8.84 15.19 -24.81
C ASP A 10 -9.53 14.00 -24.11
N LEU A 11 -8.82 13.28 -23.23
CA LEU A 11 -9.38 12.19 -22.44
C LEU A 11 -10.35 12.68 -21.35
N ALA A 12 -10.03 13.80 -20.68
CA ALA A 12 -10.91 14.41 -19.69
C ALA A 12 -12.23 14.91 -20.31
N ARG A 13 -12.18 15.44 -21.54
CA ARG A 13 -13.38 15.83 -22.31
C ARG A 13 -14.21 14.64 -22.76
N ALA A 14 -13.59 13.49 -23.05
CA ALA A 14 -14.29 12.30 -23.52
C ALA A 14 -15.04 11.54 -22.40
N THR A 15 -14.55 11.62 -21.16
CA THR A 15 -15.04 10.79 -20.04
C THR A 15 -15.85 11.56 -18.99
N GLY A 16 -15.79 12.90 -18.99
CA GLY A 16 -16.56 13.75 -18.07
C GLY A 16 -16.06 13.73 -16.62
N TYR A 17 -14.95 13.06 -16.33
CA TYR A 17 -14.31 13.02 -15.02
C TYR A 17 -13.16 14.03 -14.98
N ALA A 18 -13.22 14.99 -14.05
CA ALA A 18 -12.22 16.04 -13.88
C ALA A 18 -11.01 15.62 -13.02
N ASP A 19 -11.01 14.38 -12.48
CA ASP A 19 -10.04 13.91 -11.47
C ASP A 19 -9.45 12.51 -11.81
N SER A 20 -9.44 12.16 -13.09
CA SER A 20 -9.07 10.83 -13.59
C SER A 20 -7.61 10.45 -13.30
N GLY A 21 -6.71 11.44 -13.21
CA GLY A 21 -5.29 11.21 -13.00
C GLY A 21 -4.98 10.60 -11.64
N SER A 22 -5.62 11.11 -10.57
CA SER A 22 -5.44 10.61 -9.20
C SER A 22 -6.08 9.24 -8.99
N LEU A 23 -7.25 9.01 -9.60
CA LEU A 23 -7.99 7.77 -9.41
C LEU A 23 -7.32 6.61 -10.15
N LEU A 24 -6.88 6.82 -11.40
CA LEU A 24 -6.10 5.81 -12.14
C LEU A 24 -4.76 5.50 -11.48
N THR A 25 -4.05 6.48 -10.91
CA THR A 25 -2.77 6.17 -10.21
C THR A 25 -3.00 5.32 -8.98
N THR A 26 -4.09 5.55 -8.24
CA THR A 26 -4.47 4.70 -7.11
C THR A 26 -4.90 3.31 -7.56
N GLU A 27 -5.69 3.17 -8.63
CA GLU A 27 -6.07 1.83 -9.12
C GLU A 27 -4.86 1.05 -9.66
N LEU A 28 -3.97 1.72 -10.40
CA LEU A 28 -2.75 1.09 -10.92
C LEU A 28 -1.75 0.72 -9.81
N SER A 29 -1.79 1.37 -8.64
CA SER A 29 -0.91 1.01 -7.52
C SER A 29 -1.22 -0.34 -6.89
N HIS A 30 -2.37 -0.95 -7.22
CA HIS A 30 -2.76 -2.28 -6.73
C HIS A 30 -2.68 -3.37 -7.82
N VAL A 31 -1.96 -3.10 -8.91
CA VAL A 31 -1.64 -4.12 -9.93
C VAL A 31 -0.29 -4.74 -9.62
N TYR A 32 -0.26 -6.05 -9.45
CA TYR A 32 0.94 -6.82 -9.13
C TYR A 32 1.24 -7.82 -10.23
N GLN A 33 2.44 -7.73 -10.80
CA GLN A 33 2.94 -8.73 -11.73
C GLN A 33 3.37 -10.00 -10.96
N LEU A 34 2.64 -11.10 -11.16
CA LEU A 34 2.87 -12.34 -10.43
C LEU A 34 3.84 -13.27 -11.13
N SER A 35 3.86 -13.30 -12.47
CA SER A 35 4.79 -14.15 -13.25
C SER A 35 5.79 -13.32 -14.04
N GLY A 36 6.92 -13.90 -14.41
CA GLY A 36 7.88 -13.30 -15.32
C GLY A 36 7.38 -13.19 -16.76
N PHE A 37 8.00 -12.32 -17.56
CA PHE A 37 7.67 -12.16 -18.99
C PHE A 37 8.08 -13.36 -19.86
N ALA A 38 8.92 -14.26 -19.35
CA ALA A 38 9.36 -15.46 -20.06
C ALA A 38 8.54 -16.71 -19.72
N ASP A 39 7.65 -16.65 -18.73
CA ASP A 39 6.91 -17.81 -18.26
C ASP A 39 5.86 -18.29 -19.28
N PRO A 40 5.57 -19.60 -19.38
CA PRO A 40 4.56 -20.13 -20.29
C PRO A 40 3.15 -19.55 -20.05
N VAL A 41 2.83 -19.27 -18.79
CA VAL A 41 1.60 -18.58 -18.36
C VAL A 41 1.99 -17.24 -17.78
N TYR A 42 1.42 -16.18 -18.33
CA TYR A 42 1.52 -14.86 -17.73
C TYR A 42 0.40 -14.65 -16.71
N ALA A 43 0.72 -13.99 -15.60
CA ALA A 43 -0.19 -13.71 -14.51
C ALA A 43 0.03 -12.31 -13.92
N GLU A 44 -1.08 -11.57 -13.80
CA GLU A 44 -1.17 -10.28 -13.10
C GLU A 44 -2.35 -10.32 -12.14
N ALA A 45 -2.19 -9.72 -10.96
CA ALA A 45 -3.28 -9.56 -10.00
C ALA A 45 -3.65 -8.11 -9.84
N PHE A 46 -4.94 -7.82 -9.87
CA PHE A 46 -5.53 -6.60 -9.37
C PHE A 46 -6.08 -6.85 -7.97
N VAL A 47 -5.63 -6.06 -7.00
CA VAL A 47 -6.02 -6.20 -5.59
C VAL A 47 -6.99 -5.09 -5.21
N THR A 48 -8.13 -5.47 -4.66
CA THR A 48 -9.09 -4.51 -4.09
C THR A 48 -9.26 -4.77 -2.61
N VAL A 49 -9.05 -3.74 -1.80
CA VAL A 49 -9.17 -3.80 -0.34
C VAL A 49 -10.44 -3.09 0.10
N HIS A 50 -11.35 -3.83 0.73
CA HIS A 50 -12.59 -3.33 1.31
C HIS A 50 -12.69 -3.74 2.78
N ASP A 51 -12.20 -2.88 3.68
CA ASP A 51 -12.16 -3.08 5.13
C ASP A 51 -11.52 -4.42 5.55
N TYR A 52 -12.32 -5.48 5.70
CA TYR A 52 -11.87 -6.80 6.13
C TYR A 52 -11.71 -7.79 4.98
N ASP A 53 -12.16 -7.42 3.78
CA ASP A 53 -12.18 -8.26 2.60
C ASP A 53 -11.16 -7.77 1.57
N ILE A 54 -10.20 -8.63 1.23
CA ILE A 54 -9.31 -8.45 0.09
C ILE A 54 -9.84 -9.32 -1.04
N VAL A 55 -10.06 -8.71 -2.20
CA VAL A 55 -10.41 -9.39 -3.44
C VAL A 55 -9.19 -9.35 -4.35
N LEU A 56 -8.77 -10.52 -4.83
CA LEU A 56 -7.74 -10.63 -5.86
C LEU A 56 -8.40 -11.08 -7.16
N GLU A 57 -8.27 -10.28 -8.20
CA GLU A 57 -8.63 -10.65 -9.56
C GLU A 57 -7.34 -10.93 -10.32
N ILE A 58 -7.11 -12.21 -10.65
CA ILE A 58 -5.88 -12.66 -11.30
C ILE A 58 -6.19 -12.92 -12.77
N LEU A 59 -5.62 -12.10 -13.65
CA LEU A 59 -5.60 -12.34 -15.09
C LEU A 59 -4.53 -13.38 -15.38
N LEU A 60 -4.92 -14.42 -16.11
CA LEU A 60 -4.07 -15.51 -16.57
C LEU A 60 -4.08 -15.52 -18.08
N ILE A 61 -2.91 -15.52 -18.71
CA ILE A 61 -2.76 -15.58 -20.16
C ILE A 61 -1.86 -16.75 -20.50
N ASN A 62 -2.38 -17.71 -21.25
CA ASN A 62 -1.57 -18.76 -21.84
C ASN A 62 -0.76 -18.16 -22.99
N ARG A 63 0.57 -18.17 -22.93
CA ARG A 63 1.43 -17.67 -24.01
C ARG A 63 1.94 -18.77 -24.93
N THR A 64 1.51 -20.01 -24.70
CA THR A 64 1.91 -21.18 -25.46
C THR A 64 0.90 -21.50 -26.56
N PRO A 65 1.32 -22.21 -27.63
CA PRO A 65 0.41 -22.76 -28.63
C PRO A 65 -0.32 -24.03 -28.15
N ASN A 66 -0.12 -24.46 -26.90
CA ASN A 66 -0.70 -25.69 -26.35
C ASN A 66 -1.94 -25.37 -25.50
N THR A 67 -2.85 -26.33 -25.35
CA THR A 67 -3.94 -26.21 -24.37
C THR A 67 -3.41 -26.59 -23.00
N LEU A 68 -3.65 -25.73 -22.01
CA LEU A 68 -3.26 -25.97 -20.61
C LEU A 68 -4.50 -26.39 -19.83
N ALA A 69 -4.56 -27.64 -19.40
CA ALA A 69 -5.67 -28.19 -18.64
C ALA A 69 -5.41 -28.09 -17.13
N ASN A 70 -6.48 -28.10 -16.34
CA ASN A 70 -6.43 -28.05 -14.86
C ASN A 70 -5.56 -26.92 -14.30
N LEU A 71 -5.45 -25.81 -15.02
CA LEU A 71 -4.67 -24.65 -14.61
C LEU A 71 -5.29 -24.08 -13.34
N THR A 72 -4.55 -24.17 -12.25
CA THR A 72 -5.00 -23.82 -10.90
C THR A 72 -3.98 -22.89 -10.28
N VAL A 73 -4.45 -21.84 -9.62
CA VAL A 73 -3.62 -20.95 -8.82
C VAL A 73 -3.74 -21.33 -7.35
N GLU A 74 -2.68 -21.91 -6.82
CA GLU A 74 -2.59 -22.33 -5.43
C GLU A 74 -2.05 -21.18 -4.59
N LEU A 75 -2.97 -20.42 -3.97
CA LEU A 75 -2.63 -19.31 -3.08
C LEU A 75 -2.42 -19.79 -1.65
N SER A 76 -1.48 -19.12 -0.97
CA SER A 76 -1.19 -19.23 0.46
C SER A 76 -0.99 -17.82 1.04
N THR A 77 -1.26 -17.68 2.34
CA THR A 77 -1.15 -16.42 3.06
C THR A 77 -0.28 -16.57 4.29
N MET A 78 0.48 -15.53 4.62
CA MET A 78 1.21 -15.39 5.89
C MET A 78 0.64 -14.23 6.70
N GLY A 79 0.55 -14.42 8.02
CA GLY A 79 -0.09 -13.47 8.95
C GLY A 79 -1.57 -13.78 9.19
N ASP A 80 -2.30 -12.82 9.75
CA ASP A 80 -3.71 -12.93 10.14
C ASP A 80 -4.69 -12.80 8.95
N MET A 81 -4.39 -13.51 7.87
CA MET A 81 -5.19 -13.56 6.64
C MET A 81 -5.67 -14.98 6.34
N LYS A 82 -6.95 -15.11 6.00
CA LYS A 82 -7.58 -16.38 5.67
C LYS A 82 -8.22 -16.33 4.30
N ILE A 83 -7.78 -17.22 3.41
CA ILE A 83 -8.42 -17.44 2.12
C ILE A 83 -9.80 -18.06 2.36
N VAL A 84 -10.86 -17.34 1.97
CA VAL A 84 -12.25 -17.81 2.12
C VAL A 84 -12.77 -18.48 0.86
N GLU A 85 -12.27 -18.06 -0.31
CA GLU A 85 -12.63 -18.62 -1.60
C GLU A 85 -11.35 -18.89 -2.39
N ARG A 86 -11.13 -20.17 -2.72
CA ARG A 86 -9.99 -20.60 -3.54
C ARG A 86 -10.36 -20.55 -5.01
N PRO A 87 -9.43 -20.13 -5.89
CA PRO A 87 -9.63 -20.21 -7.33
C PRO A 87 -9.96 -21.63 -7.79
N GLN A 88 -10.93 -21.76 -8.69
CA GLN A 88 -11.24 -23.04 -9.32
C GLN A 88 -10.30 -23.33 -10.50
N PRO A 89 -9.96 -24.60 -10.76
CA PRO A 89 -9.21 -24.99 -11.94
C PRO A 89 -9.89 -24.53 -13.23
N GLN A 90 -9.10 -24.03 -14.19
CA GLN A 90 -9.54 -23.59 -15.51
C GLN A 90 -8.79 -24.38 -16.59
N THR A 91 -9.37 -24.46 -17.79
CA THR A 91 -8.65 -24.96 -18.98
C THR A 91 -8.50 -23.80 -19.93
N LEU A 92 -7.26 -23.43 -20.26
CA LEU A 92 -6.96 -22.35 -21.18
C LEU A 92 -6.53 -22.92 -22.53
N GLY A 93 -7.20 -22.46 -23.59
CA GLY A 93 -6.80 -22.77 -24.96
C GLY A 93 -5.47 -22.10 -25.34
N PRO A 94 -4.90 -22.43 -26.51
CA PRO A 94 -3.72 -21.78 -27.04
C PRO A 94 -3.92 -20.26 -27.15
N LEU A 95 -2.99 -19.48 -26.59
CA LEU A 95 -3.03 -18.01 -26.62
C LEU A 95 -4.28 -17.38 -25.96
N ASP A 96 -5.03 -18.18 -25.18
CA ASP A 96 -6.26 -17.77 -24.53
C ASP A 96 -5.99 -17.15 -23.14
N GLN A 97 -6.98 -16.45 -22.60
CA GLN A 97 -6.91 -15.81 -21.30
C GLN A 97 -8.16 -16.07 -20.46
N ALA A 98 -7.98 -16.04 -19.14
CA ALA A 98 -9.09 -16.04 -18.20
C ALA A 98 -8.77 -15.18 -16.98
N THR A 99 -9.81 -14.68 -16.33
CA THR A 99 -9.70 -14.02 -15.04
C THR A 99 -10.30 -14.92 -13.98
N ILE A 100 -9.53 -15.17 -12.92
CA ILE A 100 -9.99 -15.87 -11.73
C ILE A 100 -10.08 -14.91 -10.56
N ARG A 101 -10.93 -15.23 -9.58
CA ARG A 101 -11.09 -14.43 -8.38
C ARG A 101 -10.76 -15.26 -7.14
N ALA A 102 -10.04 -14.65 -6.21
CA ALA A 102 -9.84 -15.17 -4.87
C ALA A 102 -10.31 -14.12 -3.85
N SER A 103 -10.92 -14.60 -2.77
CA SER A 103 -11.39 -13.74 -1.69
C SER A 103 -10.64 -14.13 -0.41
N ILE A 104 -10.05 -13.13 0.26
CA ILE A 104 -9.25 -13.28 1.46
C ILE A 104 -9.83 -12.37 2.53
N LYS A 105 -10.05 -12.91 3.74
CA LYS A 105 -10.44 -12.12 4.91
C LYS A 105 -9.24 -11.82 5.78
N VAL A 106 -9.13 -10.57 6.20
CA VAL A 106 -8.09 -10.08 7.10
C VAL A 106 -8.68 -9.93 8.49
N SER A 107 -7.93 -10.34 9.52
CA SER A 107 -8.38 -10.26 10.92
C SER A 107 -7.63 -9.21 11.75
N SER A 108 -6.50 -8.69 11.25
CA SER A 108 -5.61 -7.76 11.95
C SER A 108 -4.77 -6.93 10.96
N THR A 109 -4.25 -5.76 11.38
CA THR A 109 -3.31 -4.95 10.58
C THR A 109 -1.84 -5.38 10.69
N GLU A 110 -1.61 -6.69 10.68
CA GLU A 110 -0.25 -7.19 10.54
C GLU A 110 0.19 -7.17 9.07
N THR A 111 1.49 -7.01 8.83
CA THR A 111 2.07 -7.11 7.50
C THR A 111 1.74 -8.48 6.90
N GLY A 112 0.86 -8.49 5.89
CA GLY A 112 0.39 -9.68 5.22
C GLY A 112 1.14 -9.93 3.93
N HIS A 113 1.52 -11.19 3.68
CA HIS A 113 2.07 -11.62 2.41
C HIS A 113 1.17 -12.67 1.78
N ILE A 114 0.85 -12.48 0.51
CA ILE A 114 0.10 -13.45 -0.32
C ILE A 114 1.07 -13.99 -1.35
N PHE A 115 1.23 -15.31 -1.39
CA PHE A 115 2.16 -15.99 -2.29
C PHE A 115 1.48 -17.23 -2.86
N GLY A 116 2.03 -17.78 -3.94
CA GLY A 116 1.43 -18.95 -4.53
C GLY A 116 2.17 -19.50 -5.74
N THR A 117 1.56 -20.52 -6.33
CA THR A 117 2.10 -21.23 -7.49
C THR A 117 0.98 -21.51 -8.47
N ILE A 118 1.24 -21.31 -9.76
CA ILE A 118 0.37 -21.81 -10.84
C ILE A 118 0.78 -23.24 -11.15
N VAL A 119 -0.19 -24.13 -11.17
CA VAL A 119 -0.01 -25.54 -11.57
C VAL A 119 -0.92 -25.83 -12.74
N TYR A 120 -0.40 -26.47 -13.79
CA TYR A 120 -1.19 -26.84 -14.96
C TYR A 120 -0.67 -28.13 -15.60
N ASP A 121 -1.52 -28.78 -16.40
CA ASP A 121 -1.16 -29.93 -17.22
C ASP A 121 -1.09 -29.48 -18.69
N ASP A 122 0.09 -29.55 -19.32
CA ASP A 122 0.22 -29.29 -20.76
C ASP A 122 -0.29 -30.52 -21.53
N THR A 123 -1.38 -30.33 -22.28
CA THR A 123 -2.03 -31.43 -23.03
C THR A 123 -1.19 -31.95 -24.18
N SER A 124 -0.25 -31.17 -24.72
CA SER A 124 0.61 -31.54 -25.83
C SER A 124 1.81 -32.39 -25.37
N THR A 125 2.42 -32.03 -24.24
CA THR A 125 3.58 -32.74 -23.69
C THR A 125 3.20 -33.82 -22.68
N MET A 126 1.98 -33.77 -22.14
CA MET A 126 1.49 -34.59 -21.02
C MET A 126 2.30 -34.40 -19.73
N GLU A 127 2.97 -33.25 -19.58
CA GLU A 127 3.78 -32.89 -18.41
C GLU A 127 3.07 -31.84 -17.55
N LYS A 128 3.42 -31.82 -16.25
CA LYS A 128 2.95 -30.79 -15.32
C LYS A 128 3.89 -29.60 -15.32
N GLY A 129 3.34 -28.41 -15.49
CA GLY A 129 4.03 -27.14 -15.33
C GLY A 129 3.81 -26.54 -13.96
N TYR A 130 4.84 -25.86 -13.45
CA TYR A 130 4.82 -25.15 -12.16
C TYR A 130 5.44 -23.77 -12.36
N ILE A 131 4.75 -22.71 -11.96
CA ILE A 131 5.25 -21.34 -12.00
C ILE A 131 5.07 -20.75 -10.61
N ASN A 132 6.18 -20.44 -9.93
CA ASN A 132 6.14 -19.74 -8.66
C ASN A 132 5.81 -18.27 -8.91
N LEU A 133 4.85 -17.76 -8.15
CA LEU A 133 4.40 -16.38 -8.27
C LEU A 133 5.22 -15.47 -7.37
N ASN A 134 5.40 -14.22 -7.79
CA ASN A 134 5.91 -13.17 -6.94
C ASN A 134 4.93 -12.88 -5.81
N ASP A 135 5.47 -12.55 -4.65
CA ASP A 135 4.69 -12.25 -3.45
C ASP A 135 4.02 -10.89 -3.54
N ILE A 136 2.73 -10.85 -3.21
CA ILE A 136 1.98 -9.61 -3.01
C ILE A 136 2.15 -9.20 -1.56
N HIS A 137 2.74 -8.02 -1.37
CA HIS A 137 2.90 -7.39 -0.06
C HIS A 137 1.71 -6.48 0.18
N MET A 138 0.92 -6.77 1.22
CA MET A 138 -0.19 -5.92 1.61
C MET A 138 0.33 -4.77 2.47
N ASP A 139 0.23 -3.54 1.95
CA ASP A 139 0.52 -2.35 2.74
C ASP A 139 -0.64 -2.09 3.71
N ILE A 140 -0.31 -1.95 4.99
CA ILE A 140 -1.29 -1.70 6.02
C ILE A 140 -1.79 -0.25 6.03
N MET A 141 -1.08 0.67 5.34
CA MET A 141 -1.46 2.07 5.23
C MET A 141 -2.86 2.25 4.64
N ASP A 142 -3.31 1.32 3.80
CA ASP A 142 -4.66 1.32 3.21
C ASP A 142 -5.76 1.07 4.25
N TYR A 143 -5.42 0.48 5.39
CA TYR A 143 -6.34 0.26 6.52
C TYR A 143 -6.32 1.41 7.53
N ILE A 144 -5.36 2.34 7.45
CA ILE A 144 -5.25 3.47 8.36
C ILE A 144 -6.21 4.59 7.92
N ARG A 145 -6.98 5.11 8.88
CA ARG A 145 -7.91 6.22 8.69
C ARG A 145 -7.57 7.35 9.68
N PRO A 146 -7.64 8.62 9.26
CA PRO A 146 -7.49 9.75 10.16
C PRO A 146 -8.53 9.66 11.28
N ALA A 147 -8.08 9.85 12.53
CA ALA A 147 -8.94 9.84 13.70
C ALA A 147 -8.48 10.93 14.69
N THR A 148 -9.35 11.32 15.62
CA THR A 148 -9.04 12.29 16.67
C THR A 148 -9.17 11.67 18.05
N CYS A 149 -8.31 12.06 18.99
CA CYS A 149 -8.45 11.71 20.40
C CYS A 149 -8.11 12.91 21.30
N THR A 150 -8.52 12.85 22.56
CA THR A 150 -8.18 13.87 23.57
C THR A 150 -6.71 13.76 23.98
N ASP A 151 -6.12 14.88 24.41
CA ASP A 151 -4.76 14.93 24.96
C ASP A 151 -4.50 13.89 26.06
N GLU A 152 -5.46 13.68 26.96
CA GLU A 152 -5.35 12.71 28.05
C GLU A 152 -5.25 11.28 27.51
N ALA A 153 -6.12 10.94 26.56
CA ALA A 153 -6.10 9.64 25.89
C ALA A 153 -4.79 9.42 25.12
N PHE A 154 -4.31 10.42 24.38
CA PHE A 154 -3.03 10.34 23.67
C PHE A 154 -1.89 10.05 24.64
N ARG A 155 -1.78 10.79 25.75
CA ARG A 155 -0.73 10.56 26.76
C ARG A 155 -0.82 9.18 27.41
N SER A 156 -2.04 8.71 27.69
CA SER A 156 -2.26 7.37 28.25
C SER A 156 -1.80 6.29 27.28
N MET A 157 -2.29 6.32 26.04
CA MET A 157 -1.92 5.35 25.01
C MET A 157 -0.42 5.42 24.69
N TRP A 158 0.16 6.62 24.62
CA TRP A 158 1.58 6.82 24.38
C TRP A 158 2.44 6.14 25.45
N ALA A 159 2.02 6.19 26.71
CA ALA A 159 2.71 5.52 27.81
C ALA A 159 2.50 3.99 27.82
N GLU A 160 1.35 3.52 27.33
CA GLU A 160 0.98 2.10 27.29
C GLU A 160 1.63 1.33 26.13
N PHE A 161 1.79 1.96 24.95
CA PHE A 161 2.24 1.25 23.76
C PHE A 161 3.69 0.79 23.85
N GLU A 162 3.90 -0.50 23.58
CA GLU A 162 5.18 -1.19 23.74
C GLU A 162 6.08 -1.05 22.53
N TRP A 163 5.51 -0.96 21.32
CA TRP A 163 6.27 -0.80 20.09
C TRP A 163 6.59 0.66 19.84
N GLU A 164 7.87 1.02 19.91
CA GLU A 164 8.38 2.34 19.55
C GLU A 164 9.43 2.22 18.44
N ASN A 165 9.27 3.03 17.40
CA ASN A 165 10.31 3.29 16.42
C ASN A 165 10.63 4.79 16.35
N LYS A 166 11.90 5.10 16.04
CA LYS A 166 12.39 6.47 15.92
C LYS A 166 13.11 6.65 14.60
N VAL A 167 12.57 7.53 13.76
CA VAL A 167 13.11 7.86 12.43
C VAL A 167 13.78 9.23 12.50
N ALA A 168 15.01 9.34 12.01
CA ALA A 168 15.67 10.64 11.87
C ALA A 168 15.12 11.39 10.66
N ILE A 169 14.92 12.69 10.79
CA ILE A 169 14.44 13.53 9.69
C ILE A 169 15.60 13.83 8.73
N SER A 170 15.41 13.48 7.46
CA SER A 170 16.29 13.76 6.35
C SER A 170 15.44 14.17 5.15
N THR A 171 15.08 15.44 5.08
CA THR A 171 14.21 15.98 4.03
C THR A 171 14.86 17.12 3.25
N SER A 172 14.38 17.33 2.02
CA SER A 172 14.69 18.50 1.21
C SER A 172 13.71 19.66 1.43
N ILE A 173 12.62 19.44 2.19
CA ILE A 173 11.60 20.45 2.48
C ILE A 173 12.16 21.48 3.48
N PRO A 174 12.18 22.78 3.16
CA PRO A 174 12.79 23.80 4.01
C PRO A 174 11.85 24.34 5.11
N GLY A 175 10.53 24.18 4.94
CA GLY A 175 9.51 24.72 5.84
C GLY A 175 9.04 23.71 6.90
N LEU A 176 8.99 24.11 8.17
CA LEU A 176 8.52 23.24 9.27
C LEU A 176 7.05 22.81 9.09
N ILE A 177 6.16 23.77 8.82
CA ILE A 177 4.73 23.51 8.62
C ILE A 177 4.48 22.76 7.31
N GLU A 178 5.24 23.08 6.27
CA GLU A 178 5.17 22.37 4.99
C GLU A 178 5.56 20.90 5.15
N PHE A 179 6.65 20.63 5.87
CA PHE A 179 7.06 19.27 6.21
C PHE A 179 6.00 18.54 7.05
N LEU A 180 5.42 19.19 8.06
CA LEU A 180 4.34 18.60 8.85
C LEU A 180 3.13 18.24 7.97
N LYS A 181 2.66 19.16 7.12
CA LYS A 181 1.55 18.93 6.20
C LYS A 181 1.85 17.79 5.22
N HIS A 182 3.09 17.72 4.74
CA HIS A 182 3.55 16.63 3.87
C HIS A 182 3.50 15.28 4.59
N ILE A 183 3.98 15.18 5.83
CA ILE A 183 3.90 13.96 6.63
C ILE A 183 2.45 13.57 6.90
N VAL A 184 1.62 14.50 7.36
CA VAL A 184 0.18 14.30 7.64
C VAL A 184 -0.54 13.74 6.42
N LYS A 185 -0.31 14.33 5.24
CA LYS A 185 -0.89 13.86 3.98
C LYS A 185 -0.36 12.49 3.58
N SER A 186 0.94 12.26 3.73
CA SER A 186 1.61 11.03 3.30
C SER A 186 1.29 9.82 4.18
N THR A 187 1.00 10.04 5.48
CA THR A 187 0.65 9.00 6.44
C THR A 187 -0.85 8.86 6.67
N ASN A 188 -1.68 9.72 6.05
CA ASN A 188 -3.14 9.72 6.23
C ASN A 188 -3.56 9.78 7.71
N MET A 189 -2.87 10.60 8.51
CA MET A 189 -3.14 10.79 9.94
C MET A 189 -3.75 12.15 10.23
N CYS A 190 -4.40 12.31 11.39
CA CYS A 190 -4.89 13.62 11.83
C CYS A 190 -3.87 14.28 12.76
N CYS A 191 -3.56 15.57 12.54
CA CYS A 191 -2.76 16.36 13.47
C CYS A 191 -3.62 16.86 14.63
N LEU A 192 -3.28 16.44 15.85
CA LEU A 192 -4.01 16.81 17.07
C LEU A 192 -3.53 18.15 17.65
N THR A 193 -2.27 18.49 17.42
CA THR A 193 -1.69 19.73 17.94
C THR A 193 -2.08 20.89 17.02
N PRO A 194 -2.78 21.93 17.52
CA PRO A 194 -3.06 23.13 16.72
C PRO A 194 -1.75 23.87 16.43
N HIS A 195 -1.59 24.32 15.19
CA HIS A 195 -0.44 25.11 14.75
C HIS A 195 -0.94 26.32 13.96
N ASP A 196 -0.42 27.49 14.27
CA ASP A 196 -0.69 28.69 13.49
C ASP A 196 0.16 28.67 12.22
N GLU A 197 -0.47 28.83 11.05
CA GLU A 197 0.23 28.78 9.75
C GLU A 197 1.21 29.95 9.57
N GLU A 198 1.09 31.00 10.37
CA GLU A 198 1.92 32.21 10.35
C GLU A 198 3.09 32.18 11.35
N GLU A 199 3.17 31.15 12.20
CA GLU A 199 4.15 31.10 13.29
C GLU A 199 5.57 30.84 12.76
N LYS A 200 6.46 31.82 12.94
CA LYS A 200 7.88 31.73 12.60
C LYS A 200 8.68 31.15 13.75
N GLY A 201 8.46 29.87 14.04
CA GLY A 201 9.28 29.10 14.99
C GLY A 201 10.56 28.56 14.35
N SER A 202 11.61 28.34 15.16
CA SER A 202 12.77 27.52 14.79
C SER A 202 12.58 26.03 15.12
N PHE A 203 11.51 25.69 15.83
CA PHE A 203 11.17 24.35 16.28
C PHE A 203 9.66 24.11 16.14
N LEU A 204 9.29 22.87 15.84
CA LEU A 204 7.92 22.40 15.74
C LEU A 204 7.80 21.02 16.41
N ALA A 205 6.76 20.84 17.22
CA ALA A 205 6.38 19.56 17.77
C ALA A 205 4.88 19.33 17.57
N ALA A 206 4.54 18.20 16.94
CA ALA A 206 3.15 17.85 16.63
C ALA A 206 2.85 16.39 17.00
N ASN A 207 1.68 16.18 17.60
CA ASN A 207 1.13 14.85 17.80
C ASN A 207 0.15 14.54 16.66
N LEU A 208 0.35 13.40 16.01
CA LEU A 208 -0.55 12.86 15.00
C LEU A 208 -1.18 11.58 15.52
N TYR A 209 -2.42 11.34 15.12
CA TYR A 209 -3.18 10.17 15.50
C TYR A 209 -4.01 9.64 14.34
N ALA A 210 -4.08 8.32 14.27
CA ALA A 210 -4.93 7.61 13.33
C ALA A 210 -5.39 6.29 13.96
N ARG A 211 -6.39 5.69 13.33
CA ARG A 211 -6.95 4.41 13.76
C ARG A 211 -7.11 3.50 12.54
N SER A 212 -6.80 2.23 12.69
CA SER A 212 -7.08 1.24 11.65
C SER A 212 -8.58 0.95 11.56
N VAL A 213 -9.03 0.39 10.43
CA VAL A 213 -10.40 -0.16 10.31
C VAL A 213 -10.69 -1.29 11.31
N PHE A 214 -9.65 -1.87 11.92
CA PHE A 214 -9.75 -2.89 12.97
C PHE A 214 -9.84 -2.29 14.38
N GLY A 215 -9.81 -0.96 14.50
CA GLY A 215 -9.89 -0.25 15.77
C GLY A 215 -8.54 -0.16 16.50
N GLU A 216 -7.43 -0.40 15.81
CA GLU A 216 -6.09 -0.32 16.40
C GLU A 216 -5.54 1.10 16.27
N ASP A 217 -4.94 1.59 17.35
CA ASP A 217 -4.50 2.96 17.47
C ASP A 217 -3.04 3.14 17.03
N ALA A 218 -2.78 4.20 16.27
CA ALA A 218 -1.46 4.59 15.78
C ALA A 218 -1.15 6.03 16.21
N LEU A 219 -0.03 6.22 16.90
CA LEU A 219 0.41 7.50 17.43
C LEU A 219 1.74 7.89 16.80
N VAL A 220 1.85 9.14 16.40
CA VAL A 220 3.11 9.70 15.90
C VAL A 220 3.39 11.02 16.59
N ASN A 221 4.63 11.21 17.03
CA ASN A 221 5.13 12.48 17.51
C ASN A 221 6.22 12.96 16.55
N VAL A 222 5.97 14.09 15.90
CA VAL A 222 6.91 14.75 15.01
C VAL A 222 7.61 15.84 15.81
N SER A 223 8.93 15.80 15.88
CA SER A 223 9.74 16.86 16.48
C SER A 223 10.81 17.27 15.48
N VAL A 224 10.68 18.49 14.96
CA VAL A 224 11.52 19.01 13.89
C VAL A 224 11.99 20.42 14.23
N GLU A 225 13.26 20.70 13.96
CA GLU A 225 13.91 21.98 14.18
C GLU A 225 14.65 22.42 12.93
N LYS A 226 14.72 23.72 12.72
CA LYS A 226 15.53 24.30 11.66
C LYS A 226 16.93 24.51 12.20
N LYS A 227 17.93 23.91 11.55
CA LYS A 227 19.33 24.14 11.93
C LYS A 227 19.75 25.57 11.63
N ASP A 228 20.54 26.15 12.52
CA ASP A 228 21.15 27.48 12.38
C ASP A 228 22.35 27.51 11.39
N ASP A 229 22.61 26.40 10.69
CA ASP A 229 23.65 26.31 9.65
C ASP A 229 23.22 27.04 8.37
N ASN A 230 24.17 27.50 7.55
CA ASN A 230 23.93 28.24 6.29
C ASN A 230 22.97 27.56 5.29
N ASP A 231 22.76 26.25 5.40
CA ASP A 231 21.89 25.46 4.53
C ASP A 231 20.43 25.44 5.00
N GLY A 232 20.15 25.84 6.25
CA GLY A 232 18.79 25.95 6.81
C GLY A 232 18.00 24.63 6.83
N LYS A 233 18.69 23.49 6.77
CA LYS A 233 18.09 22.15 6.72
C LYS A 233 17.32 21.82 7.99
N LEU A 234 16.24 21.07 7.82
CA LEU A 234 15.47 20.53 8.93
C LEU A 234 16.20 19.35 9.56
N ALA A 235 16.13 19.25 10.87
CA ALA A 235 16.65 18.16 11.66
C ALA A 235 15.67 17.78 12.76
N GLY A 236 15.76 16.57 13.28
CA GLY A 236 14.88 16.10 14.34
C GLY A 236 14.52 14.64 14.16
N TYR A 237 13.43 14.23 14.81
CA TYR A 237 13.01 12.85 14.83
C TYR A 237 11.48 12.74 14.80
N ILE A 238 11.02 11.70 14.09
CA ILE A 238 9.64 11.26 14.14
C ILE A 238 9.62 9.98 14.99
N ARG A 239 8.84 10.00 16.07
CA ARG A 239 8.62 8.84 16.94
C ARG A 239 7.26 8.25 16.63
N ILE A 240 7.21 6.96 16.42
CA ILE A 240 6.00 6.22 16.06
C ILE A 240 5.76 5.20 17.16
N ARG A 241 4.53 5.15 17.67
CA ARG A 241 4.07 4.15 18.63
C ARG A 241 2.75 3.56 18.21
N SER A 242 2.61 2.24 18.35
CA SER A 242 1.36 1.52 18.11
C SER A 242 1.25 0.30 19.00
N LYS A 243 0.05 -0.26 19.08
CA LYS A 243 -0.20 -1.51 19.81
C LYS A 243 0.41 -2.73 19.11
N THR A 244 0.42 -2.74 17.79
CA THR A 244 0.95 -3.83 16.96
C THR A 244 2.23 -3.43 16.24
N GLN A 245 3.13 -4.40 16.07
CA GLN A 245 4.42 -4.20 15.40
C GLN A 245 4.25 -3.81 13.92
N GLY A 246 3.27 -4.40 13.23
CA GLY A 246 2.97 -4.14 11.82
C GLY A 246 2.76 -2.64 11.57
N ILE A 247 1.82 -2.02 12.30
CA ILE A 247 1.54 -0.57 12.24
C ILE A 247 2.81 0.26 12.42
N ALA A 248 3.63 -0.05 13.42
CA ALA A 248 4.84 0.71 13.70
C ALA A 248 5.85 0.63 12.56
N LEU A 249 6.06 -0.56 11.98
CA LEU A 249 7.03 -0.78 10.91
C LEU A 249 6.59 -0.14 9.59
N SER A 250 5.35 -0.35 9.16
CA SER A 250 4.92 0.22 7.87
C SER A 250 4.82 1.75 7.91
N LEU A 251 4.48 2.35 9.06
CA LEU A 251 4.57 3.80 9.21
C LEU A 251 6.01 4.30 9.11
N VAL A 252 6.99 3.56 9.65
CA VAL A 252 8.42 3.89 9.49
C VAL A 252 8.83 3.84 8.03
N ASP A 253 8.48 2.76 7.32
CA ASP A 253 8.83 2.56 5.92
C ASP A 253 8.19 3.64 5.03
N ARG A 254 6.91 3.93 5.27
CA ARG A 254 6.19 5.01 4.59
C ARG A 254 6.84 6.36 4.83
N ILE A 255 7.11 6.70 6.09
CA ILE A 255 7.76 7.97 6.44
C ILE A 255 9.13 8.07 5.78
N THR A 256 9.94 7.02 5.85
CA THR A 256 11.29 6.99 5.26
C THR A 256 11.27 7.17 3.75
N THR A 257 10.26 6.60 3.08
CA THR A 257 10.09 6.71 1.61
C THR A 257 9.70 8.12 1.17
N VAL A 258 8.96 8.86 2.00
CA VAL A 258 8.41 10.18 1.62
C VAL A 258 9.24 11.37 2.10
N GLN A 259 10.31 11.21 2.86
CA GLN A 259 11.10 12.35 3.38
C GLN A 259 11.84 13.12 2.28
#